data_AF-A0A5K1EA66-F1
#
_entry.id   AF-A0A5K1EA66-F1
#
_cell.length_a   1.000
_cell.length_b   1.000
_cell.length_c   1.000
_cell.angle_alpha   90.00
_cell.angle_beta   90.00
_cell.angle_gamma   90.00
#
_symmetry.space_group_name_H-M   'P 1'
#
loop_
_entity.id
_entity.type
_entity.pdbx_description
1 polymer ?
#
loop_
_entity_poly.entity_id
_entity_poly.type
_entity_poly.pdbx_seq_one_letter_code
_entity_poly.pdbx_strand_id
1 'polypeptide(L)' 'VDCPEDVAAYIHRVGRTARFSSGGRSLLFLMPSEKQVIINLQDAKIPVQMWK' A
#
# COMPACT_ATOMS: atom_id res chain seq x y z
N VAL A 1 -0.54 -6.82 11.34
CA VAL A 1 0.14 -6.81 10.02
C VAL A 1 0.91 -5.52 9.99
N ASP A 2 2.22 -5.65 10.11
CA ASP A 2 3.13 -4.51 10.24
C ASP A 2 3.38 -3.85 8.89
N CYS A 3 3.81 -2.58 8.96
CA CYS A 3 4.22 -1.81 7.81
C CYS A 3 5.34 -2.54 7.06
N PRO A 4 5.25 -2.70 5.73
CA PRO A 4 6.29 -3.38 4.96
C PRO A 4 7.58 -2.54 4.95
N GLU A 5 8.71 -3.24 4.91
CA GLU A 5 10.05 -2.65 4.95
C GLU A 5 10.36 -1.83 3.67
N ASP A 6 9.78 -2.25 2.54
CA ASP A 6 9.94 -1.58 1.26
C ASP A 6 8.65 -1.58 0.41
N VAL A 7 8.67 -0.79 -0.67
CA VAL A 7 7.54 -0.66 -1.59
C VAL A 7 7.31 -1.96 -2.37
N ALA A 8 8.36 -2.72 -2.70
CA ALA A 8 8.22 -3.96 -3.45
C ALA A 8 7.47 -5.04 -2.66
N ALA A 9 7.78 -5.21 -1.37
CA ALA A 9 7.05 -6.10 -0.48
C ALA A 9 5.59 -5.66 -0.32
N TYR A 10 5.32 -4.35 -0.25
CA TYR A 10 3.95 -3.85 -0.27
C TYR A 10 3.19 -4.29 -1.53
N ILE A 11 3.76 -4.06 -2.72
CA ILE A 11 3.13 -4.42 -4.00
C ILE A 11 2.85 -5.92 -4.07
N HIS A 12 3.83 -6.77 -3.72
CA HIS A 12 3.64 -8.23 -3.76
C HIS A 12 2.53 -8.71 -2.83
N ARG A 13 2.38 -8.08 -1.66
CA ARG A 13 1.29 -8.36 -0.71
C ARG A 13 -0.06 -7.95 -1.24
N VAL A 14 -0.21 -6.69 -1.67
CA VAL A 14 -1.51 -6.16 -2.11
C VAL A 14 -1.92 -6.67 -3.49
N GLY A 15 -0.96 -7.12 -4.31
CA GLY A 15 -1.21 -7.73 -5.62
C GLY A 15 -2.00 -9.03 -5.60
N ARG A 16 -2.31 -9.58 -4.42
CA ARG A 16 -3.23 -10.72 -4.25
C ARG A 16 -4.71 -10.32 -4.24
N THR A 17 -5.02 -9.02 -4.17
CA THR A 17 -6.40 -8.53 -3.93
C THR A 17 -7.23 -8.36 -5.21
N ALA A 18 -6.61 -8.07 -6.35
CA ALA A 18 -7.30 -7.89 -7.63
C ALA A 18 -7.36 -9.21 -8.43
N ARG A 19 -8.41 -9.40 -9.24
CA ARG A 19 -8.60 -10.53 -10.17
C ARG A 19 -9.09 -10.02 -11.54
N PHE A 20 -9.16 -10.93 -12.51
CA PHE A 20 -9.43 -10.67 -13.94
C PHE A 20 -10.34 -9.46 -14.24
N SER A 21 -11.57 -9.46 -13.75
CA SER A 21 -12.55 -8.37 -13.95
C SER A 21 -12.93 -7.65 -12.67
N SER A 22 -12.24 -7.92 -11.56
CA SER A 22 -12.58 -7.38 -10.23
C SER A 22 -11.39 -6.63 -9.64
N GLY A 23 -11.59 -5.34 -9.38
CA GLY A 23 -10.60 -4.52 -8.68
C GLY A 23 -10.35 -5.03 -7.26
N GLY A 24 -9.11 -4.87 -6.80
CA GLY A 24 -8.70 -5.17 -5.43
C GLY A 24 -8.56 -3.90 -4.60
N ARG A 25 -8.79 -4.01 -3.29
CA ARG A 25 -8.49 -2.95 -2.31
C ARG A 25 -7.69 -3.55 -1.17
N SER A 26 -6.76 -2.77 -0.62
CA SER A 26 -5.98 -3.14 0.55
C SER A 26 -5.96 -1.98 1.54
N LEU A 27 -6.00 -2.31 2.84
CA LEU A 27 -5.86 -1.35 3.93
C LEU A 27 -4.48 -1.51 4.55
N LEU A 28 -3.78 -0.38 4.71
CA LEU A 28 -2.50 -0.31 5.39
C LEU A 28 -2.66 0.56 6.64
N PHE A 29 -2.36 -0.02 7.79
CA PHE A 29 -2.31 0.72 9.06
C PHE A 29 -0.89 1.21 9.27
N LEU A 30 -0.75 2.49 9.59
CA LEU A 30 0.54 3.15 9.79
C LEU A 30 0.53 3.92 11.09
N MET A 31 1.63 3.83 11.84
CA MET A 31 1.89 4.75 12.94
C MET A 31 2.32 6.13 12.40
N PRO A 32 2.20 7.20 13.21
CA PRO A 32 2.65 8.53 12.80
C PRO A 32 4.13 8.60 12.38
N SER A 33 4.98 7.75 12.94
CA SER A 33 6.40 7.61 12.60
C SER A 33 6.65 6.95 11.24
N GLU A 34 5.67 6.21 10.70
CA GLU A 34 5.80 5.41 9.47
C GLU A 34 5.20 6.11 8.24
N LYS A 35 4.81 7.39 8.36
CA LYS A 35 4.23 8.18 7.26
C LYS A 35 5.14 8.29 6.05
N GLN A 36 6.45 8.12 6.21
CA GLN A 36 7.41 8.12 5.09
C GLN A 36 7.05 7.09 4.02
N VAL A 37 6.44 5.97 4.40
CA VAL A 37 6.02 4.93 3.46
C VAL A 37 4.99 5.44 2.45
N ILE A 38 4.13 6.39 2.84
CA ILE A 38 3.17 7.02 1.94
C ILE A 38 3.88 7.77 0.81
N ILE A 39 4.98 8.46 1.12
CA ILE A 39 5.78 9.21 0.13
C ILE A 39 6.44 8.21 -0.83
N ASN A 40 7.06 7.16 -0.29
CA ASN A 40 7.70 6.12 -1.10
C ASN A 40 6.71 5.44 -2.07
N LEU A 41 5.47 5.20 -1.63
CA LEU A 41 4.41 4.64 -2.48
C LEU A 41 3.96 5.61 -3.59
N GLN A 42 3.88 6.91 -3.28
CA GLN A 42 3.56 7.94 -4.27
C GLN A 42 4.66 8.10 -5.32
N ASP A 43 5.93 8.08 -4.90
CA ASP A 43 7.09 8.12 -5.81
C ASP A 43 7.11 6.91 -6.74
N ALA A 44 6.70 5.74 -6.23
CA ALA A 44 6.50 4.52 -7.02
C ALA A 44 5.22 4.54 -7.89
N LYS A 45 4.51 5.67 -7.94
CA LYS A 45 3.27 5.88 -8.72
C LYS A 45 2.12 4.96 -8.31
N ILE A 46 2.08 4.54 -7.04
CA ILE A 46 0.99 3.73 -6.51
C ILE A 46 -0.12 4.66 -6.00
N PRO A 47 -1.36 4.54 -6.51
CA PRO A 47 -2.47 5.36 -6.05
C PRO A 47 -2.87 4.93 -4.62
N VAL A 48 -2.60 5.81 -3.66
CA VAL A 48 -2.99 5.63 -2.25
C VAL A 48 -4.04 6.65 -1.86
N GLN A 49 -5.06 6.23 -1.12
CA GLN A 49 -6.12 7.11 -0.62
C GLN A 49 -6.14 7.04 0.91
N MET A 50 -6.13 8.20 1.56
CA MET A 50 -6.39 8.25 2.99
C MET A 50 -7.88 8.10 3.23
N TRP A 51 -8.25 7.04 3.95
CA TRP A 51 -9.62 6.91 4.45
C TRP A 51 -9.82 7.97 5.52
N LYS A 52 -10.79 8.88 5.30
CA LYS A 52 -11.19 9.90 6.27
C LYS A 52 -12.25 9.36 7.20
#